data_AF-A0A1S8BMY0-F1
#
_entry.id   AF-A0A1S8BMY0-F1
#
_cell.length_a   1.000
_cell.length_b   1.000
_cell.length_c   1.000
_cell.angle_alpha   90.00
_cell.angle_beta   90.00
_cell.angle_gamma   90.00
#
_symmetry.space_group_name_H-M   'P 1'
#
loop_
_entity.id
_entity.type
_entity.pdbx_description
1 polymer ?
#
loop_
_entity_poly.entity_id
_entity_poly.type
_entity_poly.pdbx_seq_one_letter_code
_entity_poly.pdbx_strand_id
1 'polypeptide(L)'
;MRTSEGFNWAGDIIAYIRSLVVELALESGGVYELFILVQVKDLKQHIFLDPEAYDRVLRKHVPEEFRGMAYLWNENLLKDWYPEVPNHSYIHQAYQALQLFANNIAPDFDYFWQFEMDWRATTPHLKAFERMASWAKDQPRLYLNNMNSAWYLPSLQGSWNDLWMLMNDTLWNDKRAAEVREHGKKWGVGEEADLITLAPIVDVRTTNFWLFKGMVHNDPLQIKKKKLPHFAAPVAMTRTSKQLLSAVHTLQQQYGFWMASEATMETMAYHHGFKAVHVQHPVFFHGTEEDQMVDWLFNSGGPENLGGGPDSQYNWVGAAHIVLEKLTWWWPREGYDHYSQHVWSDFLKKGTCLPPGMFHPFKWEKFKSPK
;
A
#
# COMPACT_ATOMS: atom_id res chain seq x y z
N MET A 1 -10.48 5.50 -1.98
CA MET A 1 -10.42 5.46 -0.50
C MET A 1 -11.24 4.28 0.02
N ARG A 2 -10.81 3.62 1.09
CA ARG A 2 -11.49 2.45 1.67
C ARG A 2 -11.84 2.68 3.14
N THR A 3 -13.06 2.34 3.51
CA THR A 3 -13.58 2.52 4.87
C THR A 3 -14.58 1.44 5.24
N SER A 4 -15.16 1.51 6.43
CA SER A 4 -16.26 0.63 6.85
C SER A 4 -17.40 1.42 7.48
N GLU A 5 -18.57 0.79 7.63
CA GLU A 5 -19.75 1.40 8.24
C GLU A 5 -19.52 1.94 9.66
N GLY A 6 -18.50 1.44 10.39
CA GLY A 6 -18.12 1.92 11.71
C GLY A 6 -17.21 3.15 11.73
N PHE A 7 -16.84 3.69 10.56
CA PHE A 7 -15.85 4.75 10.47
C PHE A 7 -16.35 6.07 11.08
N ASN A 8 -15.48 6.69 11.90
CA ASN A 8 -15.76 7.97 12.52
C ASN A 8 -15.36 9.13 11.58
N TRP A 9 -16.35 9.86 11.07
CA TRP A 9 -16.17 11.03 10.20
C TRP A 9 -15.81 12.33 10.95
N ALA A 10 -15.60 12.27 12.27
CA ALA A 10 -15.19 13.41 13.07
C ALA A 10 -13.74 13.87 12.80
N GLY A 11 -13.42 15.09 13.26
CA GLY A 11 -12.07 15.65 13.16
C GLY A 11 -11.81 16.28 11.79
N ASP A 12 -10.61 16.07 11.25
CA ASP A 12 -10.12 16.72 10.04
C ASP A 12 -10.46 15.96 8.74
N ILE A 13 -10.95 14.72 8.83
CA ILE A 13 -11.10 13.82 7.67
C ILE A 13 -12.02 14.39 6.58
N ILE A 14 -13.10 15.07 6.96
CA ILE A 14 -14.02 15.70 6.00
C ILE A 14 -13.27 16.80 5.21
N ALA A 15 -12.53 17.67 5.91
CA ALA A 15 -11.74 18.71 5.27
C ALA A 15 -10.62 18.12 4.40
N TYR A 16 -9.99 17.04 4.86
CA TYR A 16 -8.95 16.33 4.12
C TYR A 16 -9.47 15.68 2.83
N ILE A 17 -10.67 15.08 2.86
CA ILE A 17 -11.30 14.53 1.66
C ILE A 17 -11.72 15.64 0.70
N ARG A 18 -12.21 16.77 1.21
CA ARG A 18 -12.48 17.95 0.36
C ARG A 18 -11.23 18.44 -0.34
N SER A 19 -10.07 18.49 0.32
CA SER A 19 -8.82 18.90 -0.35
C SER A 19 -8.39 17.88 -1.41
N LEU A 20 -8.55 16.57 -1.15
CA LEU A 20 -8.34 15.54 -2.17
C LEU A 20 -9.26 15.75 -3.39
N VAL A 21 -10.55 16.02 -3.19
CA VAL A 21 -11.50 16.27 -4.30
C VAL A 21 -11.09 17.52 -5.09
N VAL A 22 -10.74 18.61 -4.41
CA VAL A 22 -10.35 19.86 -5.07
C VAL A 22 -9.07 19.68 -5.89
N GLU A 23 -8.02 19.13 -5.30
CA GLU A 23 -6.72 19.00 -5.96
C GLU A 23 -6.71 17.88 -7.01
N LEU A 24 -7.33 16.73 -6.73
CA LEU A 24 -7.30 15.60 -7.64
C LEU A 24 -8.38 15.70 -8.72
N ALA A 25 -9.64 15.93 -8.37
CA ALA A 25 -10.71 15.90 -9.37
C ALA A 25 -10.86 17.23 -10.12
N LEU A 26 -10.89 18.35 -9.38
CA LEU A 26 -11.19 19.66 -9.97
C LEU A 26 -9.98 20.31 -10.62
N GLU A 27 -8.83 20.37 -9.94
CA GLU A 27 -7.62 21.02 -10.45
C GLU A 27 -6.98 20.24 -11.61
N SER A 28 -7.00 18.91 -11.57
CA SER A 28 -6.48 18.10 -12.68
C SER A 28 -7.36 18.13 -13.94
N GLY A 29 -8.57 18.66 -13.86
CA GLY A 29 -9.55 18.63 -14.96
C GLY A 29 -10.13 17.24 -15.22
N GLY A 30 -10.27 16.41 -14.17
CA GLY A 30 -10.86 15.07 -14.26
C GLY A 30 -9.88 13.94 -14.63
N VAL A 31 -8.56 14.17 -14.54
CA VAL A 31 -7.56 13.10 -14.71
C VAL A 31 -7.63 12.11 -13.55
N TYR A 32 -7.98 12.59 -12.36
CA TYR A 32 -8.27 11.76 -11.19
C TYR A 32 -9.73 11.91 -10.78
N GLU A 33 -10.29 10.85 -10.22
CA GLU A 33 -11.58 10.88 -9.56
C GLU A 33 -11.49 10.17 -8.21
N LEU A 34 -12.19 10.70 -7.21
CA LEU A 34 -12.17 10.17 -5.85
C LEU A 34 -13.42 9.33 -5.60
N PHE A 35 -13.21 8.07 -5.21
CA PHE A 35 -14.29 7.16 -4.79
C PHE A 35 -14.05 6.62 -3.38
N ILE A 36 -15.13 6.33 -2.66
CA ILE A 36 -15.10 5.75 -1.30
C ILE A 36 -15.76 4.37 -1.33
N LEU A 37 -14.97 3.32 -1.13
CA LEU A 37 -15.48 1.95 -0.97
C LEU A 37 -15.77 1.69 0.51
N VAL A 38 -17.04 1.51 0.86
CA VAL A 38 -17.52 1.35 2.24
C VAL A 38 -17.87 -0.11 2.50
N GLN A 39 -17.12 -0.77 3.38
CA GLN A 39 -17.44 -2.12 3.84
C GLN A 39 -18.61 -2.09 4.81
N VAL A 40 -19.68 -2.81 4.47
CA VAL A 40 -20.82 -3.11 5.36
C VAL A 40 -20.55 -4.47 6.01
N LYS A 41 -20.33 -4.49 7.34
CA LYS A 41 -20.00 -5.71 8.08
C LYS A 41 -21.28 -6.44 8.51
N ASP A 42 -22.38 -5.72 8.74
CA ASP A 42 -23.69 -6.33 9.00
C ASP A 42 -24.30 -6.96 7.74
N LEU A 43 -24.03 -8.25 7.55
CA LEU A 43 -24.52 -9.04 6.40
C LEU A 43 -26.06 -9.23 6.41
N LYS A 44 -26.75 -8.94 7.52
CA LYS A 44 -28.22 -9.05 7.63
C LYS A 44 -28.95 -7.87 7.00
N GLN A 45 -28.24 -6.81 6.60
CA GLN A 45 -28.83 -5.66 5.92
C GLN A 45 -29.30 -5.99 4.49
N HIS A 46 -28.81 -7.08 3.88
CA HIS A 46 -29.19 -7.51 2.53
C HIS A 46 -29.12 -6.38 1.47
N ILE A 47 -28.10 -5.51 1.56
CA ILE A 47 -27.95 -4.28 0.77
C ILE A 47 -27.97 -4.47 -0.76
N PHE A 48 -27.77 -5.69 -1.27
CA PHE A 48 -27.82 -5.99 -2.71
C PHE A 48 -29.12 -6.66 -3.16
N LEU A 49 -30.03 -6.96 -2.23
CA LEU A 49 -31.35 -7.54 -2.50
C LEU A 49 -32.47 -6.51 -2.31
N ASP A 50 -32.23 -5.46 -1.51
CA ASP A 50 -33.17 -4.38 -1.22
C ASP A 50 -32.51 -3.02 -1.52
N PRO A 51 -32.91 -2.32 -2.60
CA PRO A 51 -32.42 -0.97 -2.91
C PRO A 51 -32.66 0.04 -1.78
N GLU A 52 -33.75 -0.10 -1.02
CA GLU A 52 -34.00 0.77 0.13
C GLU A 52 -33.00 0.49 1.26
N ALA A 53 -32.57 -0.76 1.44
CA ALA A 53 -31.52 -1.11 2.40
C ALA A 53 -30.19 -0.47 2.03
N TYR A 54 -29.82 -0.53 0.76
CA TYR A 54 -28.60 0.15 0.26
C TYR A 54 -28.63 1.63 0.61
N ASP A 55 -29.71 2.32 0.26
CA ASP A 55 -29.90 3.75 0.50
C ASP A 55 -29.90 4.10 1.99
N ARG A 56 -30.58 3.30 2.82
CA ARG A 56 -30.59 3.49 4.29
C ARG A 56 -29.19 3.38 4.88
N VAL A 57 -28.43 2.35 4.50
CA VAL A 57 -27.05 2.14 4.99
C VAL A 57 -26.14 3.26 4.52
N LEU A 58 -26.21 3.64 3.24
CA LEU A 58 -25.44 4.74 2.68
C LEU A 58 -25.70 6.06 3.44
N ARG A 59 -26.98 6.42 3.63
CA ARG A 59 -27.35 7.67 4.32
C ARG A 59 -26.96 7.70 5.79
N LYS A 60 -26.99 6.53 6.45
CA LYS A 60 -26.64 6.37 7.87
C LYS A 60 -25.13 6.48 8.11
N HIS A 61 -24.31 5.92 7.21
CA HIS A 61 -22.89 5.74 7.46
C HIS A 61 -21.97 6.67 6.66
N VAL A 62 -22.50 7.40 5.66
CA VAL A 62 -21.73 8.33 4.83
C VAL A 62 -22.33 9.75 4.89
N PRO A 63 -21.51 10.79 5.17
CA PRO A 63 -21.93 12.19 5.13
C PRO A 63 -22.55 12.56 3.80
N GLU A 64 -23.57 13.43 3.83
CA GLU A 64 -24.38 13.80 2.67
C GLU A 64 -23.56 14.21 1.45
N GLU A 65 -22.54 15.04 1.65
CA GLU A 65 -21.66 15.53 0.58
C GLU A 65 -20.84 14.45 -0.13
N PHE A 66 -20.66 13.27 0.48
CA PHE A 66 -19.83 12.19 -0.06
C PHE A 66 -20.64 11.00 -0.57
N ARG A 67 -21.96 10.99 -0.39
CA ARG A 67 -22.82 9.87 -0.78
C ARG A 67 -22.77 9.58 -2.28
N GLY A 68 -22.63 10.61 -3.12
CA GLY A 68 -22.57 10.46 -4.57
C GLY A 68 -21.29 9.78 -5.09
N MET A 69 -20.24 9.70 -4.28
CA MET A 69 -18.98 9.04 -4.64
C MET A 69 -18.68 7.81 -3.77
N ALA A 70 -19.68 7.33 -3.01
CA ALA A 70 -19.52 6.21 -2.09
C ALA A 70 -20.24 4.96 -2.60
N TYR A 71 -19.53 3.83 -2.58
CA TYR A 71 -19.99 2.53 -3.05
C TYR A 71 -19.90 1.53 -1.91
N LEU A 72 -21.04 0.92 -1.57
CA LEU A 72 -21.09 -0.09 -0.52
C LEU A 72 -20.66 -1.45 -1.07
N TRP A 73 -19.97 -2.23 -0.25
CA TRP A 73 -19.63 -3.62 -0.52
C TRP A 73 -19.67 -4.43 0.78
N ASN A 74 -19.79 -5.75 0.68
CA ASN A 74 -19.71 -6.65 1.83
C ASN A 74 -19.13 -8.01 1.43
N GLU A 75 -18.90 -8.88 2.41
CA GLU A 75 -18.32 -10.21 2.14
C GLU A 75 -19.23 -11.14 1.36
N ASN A 76 -20.57 -10.96 1.40
CA ASN A 76 -21.47 -11.78 0.59
C ASN A 76 -21.24 -11.53 -0.91
N LEU A 77 -21.11 -10.25 -1.30
CA LEU A 77 -20.75 -9.90 -2.67
C LEU A 77 -19.43 -10.58 -3.09
N LEU A 78 -18.41 -10.57 -2.23
CA LEU A 78 -17.11 -11.16 -2.56
C LEU A 78 -17.19 -12.69 -2.68
N LYS A 79 -17.99 -13.37 -1.84
CA LYS A 79 -18.22 -14.81 -1.93
C LYS A 79 -18.90 -15.19 -3.25
N ASP A 80 -19.87 -14.40 -3.69
CA ASP A 80 -20.58 -14.66 -4.94
C ASP A 80 -19.65 -14.52 -6.16
N TRP A 81 -18.72 -13.55 -6.12
CA TRP A 81 -17.77 -13.30 -7.21
C TRP A 81 -16.52 -14.20 -7.19
N TYR A 82 -16.10 -14.66 -6.01
CA TYR A 82 -14.87 -15.44 -5.82
C TYR A 82 -15.14 -16.70 -4.98
N PRO A 83 -16.04 -17.61 -5.40
CA PRO A 83 -16.52 -18.72 -4.57
C PRO A 83 -15.41 -19.72 -4.15
N GLU A 84 -14.34 -19.82 -4.94
CA GLU A 84 -13.21 -20.71 -4.69
C GLU A 84 -12.20 -20.14 -3.67
N VAL A 85 -12.33 -18.86 -3.30
CA VAL A 85 -11.50 -18.23 -2.27
C VAL A 85 -12.22 -18.39 -0.92
N PRO A 86 -11.68 -19.17 0.04
CA PRO A 86 -12.39 -19.48 1.29
C PRO A 86 -12.45 -18.32 2.29
N ASN A 87 -11.64 -17.27 2.10
CA ASN A 87 -11.49 -16.19 3.05
C ASN A 87 -11.49 -14.83 2.33
N HIS A 88 -12.51 -14.01 2.60
CA HIS A 88 -12.68 -12.66 2.02
C HIS A 88 -12.45 -11.54 3.04
N SER A 89 -11.91 -11.88 4.20
CA SER A 89 -11.61 -10.88 5.21
C SER A 89 -10.60 -9.87 4.69
N TYR A 90 -10.71 -8.65 5.19
CA TYR A 90 -9.91 -7.51 4.77
C TYR A 90 -8.40 -7.76 4.81
N ILE A 91 -7.91 -8.42 5.87
CA ILE A 91 -6.49 -8.71 6.07
C ILE A 91 -5.90 -9.61 4.97
N HIS A 92 -6.72 -10.41 4.30
CA HIS A 92 -6.29 -11.27 3.22
C HIS A 92 -6.71 -10.77 1.84
N GLN A 93 -7.88 -10.14 1.69
CA GLN A 93 -8.48 -9.80 0.39
C GLN A 93 -8.84 -8.32 0.23
N ALA A 94 -7.98 -7.44 0.70
CA ALA A 94 -8.08 -5.98 0.61
C ALA A 94 -8.45 -5.43 -0.78
N TYR A 95 -8.02 -6.12 -1.84
CA TYR A 95 -8.16 -5.71 -3.23
C TYR A 95 -9.40 -6.26 -3.93
N GLN A 96 -10.10 -7.25 -3.38
CA GLN A 96 -11.23 -7.88 -4.07
C GLN A 96 -12.35 -6.89 -4.39
N ALA A 97 -12.66 -5.99 -3.45
CA ALA A 97 -13.63 -4.91 -3.69
C ALA A 97 -13.15 -3.93 -4.77
N LEU A 98 -11.86 -3.57 -4.77
CA LEU A 98 -11.28 -2.70 -5.80
C LEU A 98 -11.27 -3.36 -7.18
N GLN A 99 -10.98 -4.65 -7.27
CA GLN A 99 -11.04 -5.42 -8.53
C GLN A 99 -12.45 -5.36 -9.13
N LEU A 100 -13.49 -5.59 -8.30
CA LEU A 100 -14.88 -5.51 -8.78
C LEU A 100 -15.25 -4.08 -9.17
N PHE A 101 -14.82 -3.08 -8.40
CA PHE A 101 -15.06 -1.67 -8.70
C PHE A 101 -14.41 -1.25 -10.03
N ALA A 102 -13.13 -1.55 -10.22
CA ALA A 102 -12.35 -1.24 -11.41
C ALA A 102 -12.93 -1.90 -12.68
N ASN A 103 -13.50 -3.11 -12.55
CA ASN A 103 -14.05 -3.82 -13.69
C ASN A 103 -15.49 -3.43 -14.02
N ASN A 104 -16.33 -3.19 -13.01
CA ASN A 104 -17.78 -3.05 -13.21
C ASN A 104 -18.32 -1.62 -13.07
N ILE A 105 -17.63 -0.75 -12.34
CA ILE A 105 -18.12 0.60 -12.01
C ILE A 105 -17.27 1.67 -12.69
N ALA A 106 -15.95 1.52 -12.64
CA ALA A 106 -15.01 2.50 -13.16
C ALA A 106 -14.07 1.89 -14.23
N PRO A 107 -14.60 1.30 -15.32
CA PRO A 107 -13.79 0.59 -16.31
C PRO A 107 -12.89 1.51 -17.14
N ASP A 108 -13.14 2.81 -17.16
CA ASP A 108 -12.42 3.76 -18.03
C ASP A 108 -11.08 4.23 -17.44
N PHE A 109 -10.74 3.81 -16.21
CA PHE A 109 -9.45 4.14 -15.57
C PHE A 109 -8.41 3.04 -15.77
N ASP A 110 -7.19 3.45 -16.13
CA ASP A 110 -6.05 2.54 -16.32
C ASP A 110 -5.33 2.20 -15.01
N TYR A 111 -5.37 3.10 -14.03
CA TYR A 111 -4.66 2.98 -12.75
C TYR A 111 -5.53 3.40 -11.57
N PHE A 112 -5.36 2.72 -10.44
CA PHE A 112 -6.16 2.92 -9.24
C PHE A 112 -5.26 3.13 -8.03
N TRP A 113 -5.38 4.29 -7.38
CA TRP A 113 -4.81 4.51 -6.07
C TRP A 113 -5.75 3.98 -4.98
N GLN A 114 -5.30 2.95 -4.27
CA GLN A 114 -6.00 2.40 -3.12
C GLN A 114 -5.40 2.95 -1.83
N PHE A 115 -6.21 3.64 -1.04
CA PHE A 115 -5.82 4.15 0.26
C PHE A 115 -6.83 3.77 1.34
N GLU A 116 -6.35 3.52 2.55
CA GLU A 116 -7.17 3.53 3.77
C GLU A 116 -7.61 4.97 4.09
N MET A 117 -8.50 5.20 5.07
CA MET A 117 -8.92 6.56 5.45
C MET A 117 -8.00 7.24 6.48
N ASP A 118 -7.07 6.47 7.03
CA ASP A 118 -6.22 6.83 8.15
C ASP A 118 -4.78 7.13 7.70
N TRP A 119 -4.60 7.71 6.52
CA TRP A 119 -3.35 8.35 6.11
C TRP A 119 -3.55 9.87 5.96
N ARG A 120 -2.46 10.64 6.06
CA ARG A 120 -2.41 12.08 5.77
C ARG A 120 -1.14 12.41 5.00
N ALA A 121 -1.18 13.48 4.22
CA ALA A 121 0.00 14.06 3.61
C ALA A 121 0.08 15.55 3.90
N THR A 122 1.31 16.05 4.01
CA THR A 122 1.65 17.47 4.16
C THR A 122 1.99 18.13 2.81
N THR A 123 1.93 17.36 1.73
CA THR A 123 2.18 17.81 0.36
C THR A 123 0.88 17.96 -0.42
N PRO A 124 0.80 18.88 -1.40
CA PRO A 124 -0.29 18.88 -2.36
C PRO A 124 -0.43 17.52 -3.04
N HIS A 125 -1.62 16.95 -3.01
CA HIS A 125 -1.94 15.58 -3.40
C HIS A 125 -1.68 15.34 -4.88
N LEU A 126 -2.17 16.23 -5.74
CA LEU A 126 -1.99 16.11 -7.19
C LEU A 126 -0.51 16.08 -7.55
N LYS A 127 0.24 17.05 -7.04
CA LYS A 127 1.69 17.14 -7.26
C LYS A 127 2.44 15.94 -6.71
N ALA A 128 2.03 15.41 -5.55
CA ALA A 128 2.64 14.21 -4.98
C ALA A 128 2.37 12.99 -5.87
N PHE A 129 1.12 12.73 -6.25
CA PHE A 129 0.74 11.55 -7.02
C PHE A 129 1.38 11.56 -8.41
N GLU A 130 1.36 12.70 -9.10
CA GLU A 130 2.05 12.88 -10.40
C GLU A 130 3.57 12.68 -10.29
N ARG A 131 4.19 13.18 -9.22
CA ARG A 131 5.63 12.99 -9.01
C ARG A 131 5.98 11.54 -8.71
N MET A 132 5.20 10.86 -7.87
CA MET A 132 5.39 9.44 -7.58
C MET A 132 5.23 8.61 -8.86
N ALA A 133 4.21 8.90 -9.65
CA ALA A 133 3.96 8.29 -10.95
C ALA A 133 5.14 8.48 -11.93
N SER A 134 5.52 9.73 -12.17
CA SER A 134 6.61 10.09 -13.09
C SER A 134 7.94 9.50 -12.62
N TRP A 135 8.26 9.59 -11.33
CA TRP A 135 9.50 9.03 -10.80
C TRP A 135 9.55 7.51 -10.97
N ALA A 136 8.43 6.82 -10.71
CA ALA A 136 8.34 5.37 -10.91
C ALA A 136 8.49 4.97 -12.38
N LYS A 137 7.94 5.77 -13.29
CA LYS A 137 8.12 5.61 -14.74
C LYS A 137 9.59 5.74 -15.18
N ASP A 138 10.32 6.65 -14.56
CA ASP A 138 11.73 6.91 -14.86
C ASP A 138 12.70 5.87 -14.28
N GLN A 139 12.24 5.02 -13.36
CA GLN A 139 13.09 3.96 -12.82
C GLN A 139 13.36 2.87 -13.86
N PRO A 140 14.63 2.46 -14.05
CA PRO A 140 14.93 1.28 -14.84
C PRO A 140 14.41 0.03 -14.13
N ARG A 141 13.96 -0.98 -14.89
CA ARG A 141 13.66 -2.32 -14.37
C ARG A 141 14.91 -3.02 -13.89
N LEU A 142 16.00 -2.79 -14.61
CA LEU A 142 17.31 -3.23 -14.20
C LEU A 142 17.51 -2.72 -12.77
N TYR A 143 17.68 -3.68 -11.88
CA TYR A 143 17.96 -3.45 -10.49
C TYR A 143 16.87 -2.86 -9.58
N LEU A 144 15.67 -2.70 -10.10
CA LEU A 144 14.58 -2.09 -9.36
C LEU A 144 14.30 -2.79 -8.03
N ASN A 145 14.45 -4.12 -7.96
CA ASN A 145 14.28 -4.91 -6.74
C ASN A 145 15.15 -4.41 -5.57
N ASN A 146 16.37 -3.94 -5.86
CA ASN A 146 17.32 -3.47 -4.88
C ASN A 146 16.83 -2.14 -4.28
N MET A 147 16.48 -1.19 -5.16
CA MET A 147 15.87 0.08 -4.73
C MET A 147 14.53 -0.15 -4.03
N ASN A 148 13.77 -1.16 -4.45
CA ASN A 148 12.48 -1.44 -3.88
C ASN A 148 12.55 -1.92 -2.43
N SER A 149 13.70 -2.41 -1.97
CA SER A 149 13.85 -2.99 -0.63
C SER A 149 14.17 -1.98 0.47
N ALA A 150 14.52 -0.74 0.12
CA ALA A 150 15.01 0.25 1.05
C ALA A 150 13.94 1.25 1.47
N TRP A 151 13.89 1.55 2.78
CA TRP A 151 13.22 2.75 3.27
C TRP A 151 14.09 3.99 3.04
N TYR A 152 13.44 5.15 2.87
CA TYR A 152 14.12 6.44 2.90
C TYR A 152 13.84 7.18 4.20
N LEU A 153 14.85 7.21 5.08
CA LEU A 153 14.86 7.94 6.34
C LEU A 153 15.89 9.08 6.25
N PRO A 154 15.48 10.32 5.91
CA PRO A 154 16.41 11.42 5.69
C PRO A 154 17.38 11.68 6.85
N SER A 155 16.97 11.37 8.09
CA SER A 155 17.83 11.51 9.27
C SER A 155 19.02 10.54 9.31
N LEU A 156 18.92 9.39 8.61
CA LEU A 156 19.95 8.36 8.59
C LEU A 156 20.76 8.41 7.31
N GLN A 157 20.09 8.40 6.15
CA GLN A 157 20.77 8.34 4.86
C GLN A 157 21.12 9.72 4.28
N GLY A 158 20.60 10.81 4.84
CA GLY A 158 20.77 12.15 4.28
C GLY A 158 19.83 12.40 3.11
N SER A 159 20.36 12.82 1.97
CA SER A 159 19.53 13.09 0.79
C SER A 159 19.12 11.80 0.06
N TRP A 160 18.10 11.90 -0.80
CA TRP A 160 17.74 10.78 -1.68
C TRP A 160 18.89 10.37 -2.60
N ASN A 161 19.74 11.32 -3.03
CA ASN A 161 20.91 11.01 -3.84
C ASN A 161 21.93 10.16 -3.05
N ASP A 162 22.07 10.41 -1.75
CA ASP A 162 22.95 9.63 -0.89
C ASP A 162 22.41 8.20 -0.71
N LEU A 163 21.10 8.05 -0.52
CA LEU A 163 20.45 6.73 -0.55
C LEU A 163 20.66 6.04 -1.89
N TRP A 164 20.44 6.73 -3.01
CA TRP A 164 20.63 6.17 -4.34
C TRP A 164 22.07 5.69 -4.53
N MET A 165 23.06 6.51 -4.14
CA MET A 165 24.47 6.13 -4.19
C MET A 165 24.78 4.94 -3.30
N LEU A 166 24.27 4.91 -2.06
CA LEU A 166 24.40 3.77 -1.16
C LEU A 166 23.84 2.49 -1.80
N MET A 167 22.63 2.54 -2.35
CA MET A 167 22.00 1.38 -2.97
C MET A 167 22.73 0.92 -4.23
N ASN A 168 23.25 1.87 -4.99
CA ASN A 168 24.04 1.63 -6.18
C ASN A 168 25.39 0.98 -5.83
N ASP A 169 26.09 1.47 -4.81
CA ASP A 169 27.42 0.97 -4.45
C ASP A 169 27.36 -0.36 -3.69
N THR A 170 26.34 -0.56 -2.84
CA THR A 170 26.27 -1.72 -1.94
C THR A 170 25.72 -2.97 -2.64
N LEU A 171 24.90 -2.81 -3.69
CA LEU A 171 24.10 -3.92 -4.23
C LEU A 171 24.38 -4.33 -5.68
N TRP A 172 25.20 -3.59 -6.45
CA TRP A 172 25.66 -4.05 -7.76
C TRP A 172 26.83 -5.04 -7.65
N ASN A 173 26.55 -6.29 -7.29
CA ASN A 173 27.48 -7.36 -7.64
C ASN A 173 27.40 -7.66 -9.15
N ASP A 174 28.52 -7.98 -9.78
CA ASP A 174 28.71 -8.36 -11.20
C ASP A 174 27.77 -9.50 -11.67
N LYS A 175 27.12 -10.20 -10.74
CA LYS A 175 26.11 -11.24 -11.01
C LYS A 175 24.96 -10.81 -11.93
N ARG A 176 24.60 -9.52 -11.96
CA ARG A 176 23.55 -9.00 -12.86
C ARG A 176 24.07 -8.33 -14.12
N ALA A 177 25.38 -8.35 -14.37
CA ALA A 177 25.95 -7.86 -15.64
C ALA A 177 25.37 -8.59 -16.86
N ALA A 178 24.86 -9.82 -16.68
CA ALA A 178 24.10 -10.53 -17.72
C ALA A 178 22.81 -9.80 -18.12
N GLU A 179 21.98 -9.36 -17.17
CA GLU A 179 20.76 -8.60 -17.43
C GLU A 179 21.07 -7.27 -18.15
N VAL A 180 22.15 -6.59 -17.75
CA VAL A 180 22.61 -5.35 -18.40
C VAL A 180 23.01 -5.60 -19.85
N ARG A 181 23.72 -6.71 -20.12
CA ARG A 181 24.12 -7.08 -21.49
C ARG A 181 22.92 -7.44 -22.36
N GLU A 182 21.91 -8.07 -21.77
CA GLU A 182 20.71 -8.53 -22.48
C GLU A 182 19.75 -7.38 -22.82
N HIS A 183 19.41 -6.53 -21.85
CA HIS A 183 18.34 -5.53 -22.00
C HIS A 183 18.84 -4.08 -22.05
N GLY A 184 20.09 -3.82 -21.65
CA GLY A 184 20.66 -2.49 -21.57
C GLY A 184 20.23 -1.71 -20.30
N LYS A 185 21.00 -0.67 -19.96
CA LYS A 185 20.81 0.13 -18.73
C LYS A 185 19.50 0.92 -18.66
N LYS A 186 18.84 1.15 -19.79
CA LYS A 186 17.59 1.94 -19.88
C LYS A 186 16.33 1.08 -19.96
N TRP A 187 16.46 -0.24 -19.78
CA TRP A 187 15.31 -1.13 -19.84
C TRP A 187 14.22 -0.73 -18.83
N GLY A 188 13.00 -0.53 -19.32
CA GLY A 188 11.84 -0.11 -18.53
C GLY A 188 11.78 1.39 -18.20
N VAL A 189 12.75 2.22 -18.61
CA VAL A 189 12.65 3.68 -18.45
C VAL A 189 11.59 4.21 -19.42
N GLY A 190 10.65 5.01 -18.91
CA GLY A 190 9.51 5.50 -19.70
C GLY A 190 8.31 4.55 -19.70
N GLU A 191 8.44 3.35 -19.14
CA GLU A 191 7.35 2.41 -18.91
C GLU A 191 6.65 2.74 -17.59
N GLU A 192 5.32 2.88 -17.61
CA GLU A 192 4.54 3.11 -16.40
C GLU A 192 4.63 1.92 -15.44
N ALA A 193 4.70 2.21 -14.15
CA ALA A 193 4.65 1.17 -13.12
C ALA A 193 3.22 0.64 -12.95
N ASP A 194 3.06 -0.68 -13.10
CA ASP A 194 1.83 -1.40 -12.81
C ASP A 194 1.52 -1.46 -11.32
N LEU A 195 2.55 -1.44 -10.50
CA LEU A 195 2.43 -1.41 -9.05
C LEU A 195 3.34 -0.31 -8.50
N ILE A 196 2.75 0.63 -7.76
CA ILE A 196 3.48 1.53 -6.88
C ILE A 196 3.13 1.19 -5.44
N THR A 197 4.14 0.85 -4.63
CA THR A 197 4.00 0.65 -3.18
C THR A 197 4.60 1.82 -2.43
N LEU A 198 4.06 2.08 -1.23
CA LEU A 198 4.56 3.12 -0.32
C LEU A 198 5.39 2.54 0.82
N ALA A 199 5.68 1.24 0.75
CA ALA A 199 6.62 0.55 1.61
C ALA A 199 7.50 -0.39 0.77
N PRO A 200 8.66 -0.81 1.29
CA PRO A 200 9.57 -1.69 0.59
C PRO A 200 8.93 -2.98 0.05
N ILE A 201 9.39 -3.45 -1.10
CA ILE A 201 8.99 -4.75 -1.65
C ILE A 201 10.10 -5.75 -1.32
N VAL A 202 9.83 -6.67 -0.39
CA VAL A 202 10.82 -7.60 0.16
C VAL A 202 10.39 -9.05 -0.07
N ASP A 203 11.32 -9.94 -0.38
CA ASP A 203 11.04 -11.38 -0.47
C ASP A 203 10.97 -12.00 0.93
N VAL A 204 9.76 -12.35 1.36
CA VAL A 204 9.46 -12.79 2.73
C VAL A 204 9.54 -14.30 2.94
N ARG A 205 9.96 -15.08 1.94
CA ARG A 205 10.00 -16.56 2.04
C ARG A 205 10.92 -17.05 3.14
N THR A 206 12.03 -16.35 3.34
CA THR A 206 13.08 -16.72 4.30
C THR A 206 12.94 -16.00 5.63
N THR A 207 11.98 -15.07 5.78
CA THR A 207 11.71 -14.34 7.02
C THR A 207 11.33 -15.31 8.13
N ASN A 208 11.96 -15.23 9.30
CA ASN A 208 11.73 -16.17 10.40
C ASN A 208 10.27 -16.13 10.87
N PHE A 209 9.77 -14.92 11.16
CA PHE A 209 8.46 -14.67 11.76
C PHE A 209 7.62 -13.69 10.95
N TRP A 210 7.38 -14.00 9.68
CA TRP A 210 6.37 -13.26 8.91
C TRP A 210 4.96 -13.74 9.28
N LEU A 211 4.04 -12.81 9.56
CA LEU A 211 2.67 -13.12 9.99
C LEU A 211 1.93 -14.03 9.01
N PHE A 212 2.19 -13.86 7.71
CA PHE A 212 1.58 -14.63 6.62
C PHE A 212 2.55 -15.62 5.97
N LYS A 213 3.58 -16.05 6.71
CA LYS A 213 4.61 -16.97 6.19
C LYS A 213 3.97 -18.23 5.61
N GLY A 214 4.30 -18.53 4.36
CA GLY A 214 3.82 -19.73 3.67
C GLY A 214 2.35 -19.66 3.20
N MET A 215 1.66 -18.52 3.35
CA MET A 215 0.31 -18.33 2.82
C MET A 215 0.34 -18.11 1.31
N VAL A 216 0.20 -19.21 0.58
CA VAL A 216 -0.08 -19.23 -0.87
C VAL A 216 -1.01 -20.41 -1.09
N HIS A 217 -2.23 -20.14 -1.55
CA HIS A 217 -3.27 -21.14 -1.70
C HIS A 217 -3.69 -21.25 -3.14
N ASN A 218 -4.04 -22.47 -3.57
CA ASN A 218 -4.45 -22.80 -4.93
C ASN A 218 -3.56 -22.13 -5.99
N ASP A 219 -2.27 -22.47 -5.99
CA ASP A 219 -1.18 -21.82 -6.73
C ASP A 219 -0.99 -22.39 -8.15
N PRO A 220 -1.66 -21.85 -9.20
CA PRO A 220 -1.51 -22.35 -10.57
C PRO A 220 -0.11 -22.08 -11.15
N LEU A 221 0.59 -21.07 -10.62
CA LEU A 221 1.93 -20.66 -11.04
C LEU A 221 3.02 -21.61 -10.50
N GLN A 222 2.66 -22.46 -9.53
CA GLN A 222 3.55 -23.41 -8.84
C GLN A 222 4.72 -22.69 -8.14
N ILE A 223 4.49 -21.47 -7.65
CA ILE A 223 5.47 -20.63 -6.94
C ILE A 223 6.09 -21.40 -5.77
N LYS A 224 5.26 -22.06 -4.94
CA LYS A 224 5.74 -22.87 -3.80
C LYS A 224 6.63 -24.02 -4.24
N LYS A 225 6.18 -24.83 -5.20
CA LYS A 225 6.90 -26.03 -5.68
C LYS A 225 8.23 -25.67 -6.34
N LYS A 226 8.24 -24.58 -7.11
CA LYS A 226 9.44 -24.08 -7.80
C LYS A 226 10.34 -23.25 -6.89
N LYS A 227 9.93 -22.97 -5.65
CA LYS A 227 10.63 -22.06 -4.72
C LYS A 227 10.94 -20.73 -5.41
N LEU A 228 9.93 -20.10 -6.02
CA LEU A 228 10.05 -18.75 -6.59
C LEU A 228 9.80 -17.68 -5.51
N PRO A 229 10.30 -16.43 -5.66
CA PRO A 229 10.10 -15.31 -4.71
C PRO A 229 8.64 -15.03 -4.31
N HIS A 230 8.40 -14.71 -3.03
CA HIS A 230 7.10 -14.22 -2.54
C HIS A 230 7.33 -12.83 -1.96
N PHE A 231 6.84 -11.80 -2.63
CA PHE A 231 7.08 -10.43 -2.24
C PHE A 231 5.95 -9.89 -1.37
N ALA A 232 6.29 -9.03 -0.41
CA ALA A 232 5.34 -8.29 0.40
C ALA A 232 5.78 -6.83 0.53
N ALA A 233 4.79 -5.93 0.63
CA ALA A 233 5.00 -4.50 0.85
C ALA A 233 3.85 -3.92 1.69
N PRO A 234 3.90 -4.11 3.00
CA PRO A 234 2.86 -3.59 3.88
C PRO A 234 3.00 -2.09 4.11
N VAL A 235 1.93 -1.28 4.09
CA VAL A 235 0.49 -1.59 4.10
C VAL A 235 -0.05 -1.79 2.68
N ALA A 236 -1.20 -2.45 2.52
CA ALA A 236 -1.95 -2.61 1.26
C ALA A 236 -2.56 -1.28 0.71
N MET A 237 -1.75 -0.23 0.65
CA MET A 237 -2.02 1.06 0.01
C MET A 237 -1.06 1.26 -1.16
N THR A 238 -1.59 1.24 -2.37
CA THR A 238 -0.81 1.13 -3.61
C THR A 238 -1.46 1.89 -4.75
N ARG A 239 -0.68 2.20 -5.80
CA ARG A 239 -1.23 2.41 -7.14
C ARG A 239 -1.15 1.09 -7.90
N THR A 240 -2.26 0.60 -8.43
CA THR A 240 -2.29 -0.64 -9.24
C THR A 240 -2.84 -0.37 -10.63
N SER A 241 -2.25 -0.99 -11.65
CA SER A 241 -2.83 -0.97 -12.99
C SER A 241 -4.06 -1.87 -13.05
N LYS A 242 -5.01 -1.51 -13.92
CA LYS A 242 -6.18 -2.33 -14.22
C LYS A 242 -5.78 -3.72 -14.72
N GLN A 243 -4.67 -3.83 -15.44
CA GLN A 243 -4.14 -5.11 -15.93
C GLN A 243 -3.69 -6.02 -14.79
N LEU A 244 -2.94 -5.49 -13.82
CA LEU A 244 -2.55 -6.25 -12.63
C LEU A 244 -3.79 -6.65 -11.80
N LEU A 245 -4.72 -5.72 -11.56
CA LEU A 245 -5.99 -6.02 -10.88
C LEU A 245 -6.78 -7.14 -11.59
N SER A 246 -6.82 -7.11 -12.92
CA SER A 246 -7.50 -8.12 -13.74
C SER A 246 -6.81 -9.47 -13.68
N ALA A 247 -5.47 -9.50 -13.71
CA ALA A 247 -4.69 -10.74 -13.57
C ALA A 247 -4.97 -11.42 -12.22
N VAL A 248 -4.96 -10.64 -11.12
CA VAL A 248 -5.28 -11.16 -9.78
C VAL A 248 -6.75 -11.59 -9.68
N HIS A 249 -7.67 -10.79 -10.23
CA HIS A 249 -9.09 -11.13 -10.30
C HIS A 249 -9.31 -12.49 -10.99
N THR A 250 -8.68 -12.73 -12.15
CA THR A 250 -8.77 -14.00 -12.87
C THR A 250 -8.20 -15.16 -12.06
N LEU A 251 -7.04 -14.96 -11.41
CA LEU A 251 -6.44 -15.99 -10.56
C LEU A 251 -7.35 -16.39 -9.39
N GLN A 252 -7.97 -15.41 -8.74
CA GLN A 252 -8.91 -15.62 -7.63
C GLN A 252 -10.20 -16.29 -8.11
N GLN A 253 -10.77 -15.83 -9.22
CA GLN A 253 -12.06 -16.31 -9.71
C GLN A 253 -11.96 -17.71 -10.33
N GLN A 254 -10.92 -17.99 -11.13
CA GLN A 254 -10.81 -19.24 -11.88
C GLN A 254 -10.13 -20.35 -11.08
N TYR A 255 -9.16 -20.01 -10.24
CA TYR A 255 -8.33 -20.99 -9.54
C TYR A 255 -8.53 -20.95 -8.02
N GLY A 256 -9.28 -19.99 -7.48
CA GLY A 256 -9.35 -19.78 -6.03
C GLY A 256 -8.01 -19.38 -5.44
N PHE A 257 -7.08 -18.83 -6.25
CA PHE A 257 -5.76 -18.44 -5.78
C PHE A 257 -5.87 -17.32 -4.75
N TRP A 258 -5.21 -17.45 -3.61
CA TRP A 258 -5.18 -16.34 -2.66
C TRP A 258 -3.93 -16.33 -1.76
N MET A 259 -3.59 -15.12 -1.33
CA MET A 259 -2.51 -14.79 -0.41
C MET A 259 -3.00 -13.72 0.58
N ALA A 260 -2.12 -13.28 1.48
CA ALA A 260 -2.41 -12.08 2.27
C ALA A 260 -2.43 -10.82 1.40
N SER A 261 -3.21 -9.83 1.82
CA SER A 261 -3.45 -8.60 1.05
C SER A 261 -2.16 -7.92 0.62
N GLU A 262 -1.22 -7.79 1.57
CA GLU A 262 0.04 -7.04 1.46
C GLU A 262 1.14 -7.79 0.70
N ALA A 263 0.82 -8.98 0.19
CA ALA A 263 1.73 -9.78 -0.64
C ALA A 263 1.12 -10.11 -2.01
N THR A 264 -0.19 -9.89 -2.20
CA THR A 264 -0.89 -10.36 -3.39
C THR A 264 -0.46 -9.58 -4.63
N MET A 265 -0.53 -8.24 -4.60
CA MET A 265 -0.19 -7.42 -5.77
C MET A 265 1.32 -7.46 -6.03
N GLU A 266 2.11 -7.48 -4.98
CA GLU A 266 3.57 -7.48 -5.00
C GLU A 266 4.11 -8.77 -5.61
N THR A 267 3.61 -9.91 -5.15
CA THR A 267 4.00 -11.22 -5.67
C THR A 267 3.50 -11.38 -7.11
N MET A 268 2.25 -11.02 -7.41
CA MET A 268 1.69 -11.19 -8.76
C MET A 268 2.31 -10.24 -9.78
N ALA A 269 2.65 -9.00 -9.40
CA ALA A 269 3.38 -8.09 -10.28
C ALA A 269 4.68 -8.73 -10.76
N TYR A 270 5.45 -9.33 -9.84
CA TYR A 270 6.70 -9.99 -10.17
C TYR A 270 6.51 -11.22 -11.08
N HIS A 271 5.60 -12.13 -10.73
CA HIS A 271 5.43 -13.38 -11.49
C HIS A 271 4.81 -13.20 -12.88
N HIS A 272 4.12 -12.08 -13.12
CA HIS A 272 3.58 -11.72 -14.42
C HIS A 272 4.48 -10.76 -15.22
N GLY A 273 5.64 -10.36 -14.68
CA GLY A 273 6.58 -9.46 -15.35
C GLY A 273 6.17 -7.98 -15.37
N PHE A 274 5.14 -7.61 -14.60
CA PHE A 274 4.71 -6.23 -14.44
C PHE A 274 5.78 -5.37 -13.75
N LYS A 275 5.78 -4.06 -14.00
CA LYS A 275 6.75 -3.16 -13.39
C LYS A 275 6.26 -2.77 -11.99
N ALA A 276 6.94 -3.26 -10.95
CA ALA A 276 6.66 -2.93 -9.55
C ALA A 276 7.73 -2.02 -8.98
N VAL A 277 7.31 -0.88 -8.43
CA VAL A 277 8.19 0.16 -7.88
C VAL A 277 7.73 0.50 -6.46
N HIS A 278 8.65 0.45 -5.49
CA HIS A 278 8.45 1.14 -4.23
C HIS A 278 8.91 2.60 -4.40
N VAL A 279 8.00 3.55 -4.17
CA VAL A 279 8.37 4.96 -4.09
C VAL A 279 8.86 5.27 -2.69
N GLN A 280 10.14 5.61 -2.57
CA GLN A 280 10.77 5.94 -1.29
C GLN A 280 10.42 7.38 -0.86
N HIS A 281 9.16 7.62 -0.53
CA HIS A 281 8.78 8.88 0.10
C HIS A 281 9.51 9.01 1.46
N PRO A 282 9.80 10.23 1.94
CA PRO A 282 10.41 10.42 3.24
C PRO A 282 9.57 9.76 4.35
N VAL A 283 10.24 8.96 5.17
CA VAL A 283 9.68 8.38 6.40
C VAL A 283 10.50 8.88 7.58
N PHE A 284 9.81 9.33 8.62
CA PHE A 284 10.45 9.87 9.82
C PHE A 284 10.37 8.85 10.95
N PHE A 285 11.38 8.86 11.81
CA PHE A 285 11.55 7.90 12.89
C PHE A 285 11.47 8.58 14.24
N HIS A 286 10.74 7.97 15.18
CA HIS A 286 10.65 8.42 16.58
C HIS A 286 11.17 7.35 17.53
N GLY A 287 12.49 7.24 17.56
CA GLY A 287 13.20 6.34 18.46
C GLY A 287 14.50 6.95 18.95
N THR A 288 15.14 6.21 19.85
CA THR A 288 16.45 6.53 20.43
C THR A 288 17.49 5.48 20.06
N GLU A 289 17.13 4.55 19.17
CA GLU A 289 18.00 3.54 18.60
C GLU A 289 19.18 4.18 17.86
N GLU A 290 20.34 3.54 17.94
CA GLU A 290 21.53 3.98 17.21
C GLU A 290 21.37 3.76 15.71
N ASP A 291 21.90 4.67 14.89
CA ASP A 291 21.82 4.61 13.43
C ASP A 291 22.30 3.26 12.87
N GLN A 292 23.34 2.66 13.46
CA GLN A 292 23.85 1.34 13.06
C GLN A 292 22.83 0.22 13.27
N MET A 293 22.04 0.28 14.33
CA MET A 293 20.98 -0.69 14.59
C MET A 293 19.86 -0.53 13.57
N VAL A 294 19.47 0.72 13.25
CA VAL A 294 18.41 0.98 12.27
C VAL A 294 18.83 0.59 10.86
N ASP A 295 20.08 0.88 10.48
CA ASP A 295 20.66 0.44 9.22
C ASP A 295 20.67 -1.09 9.11
N TRP A 296 21.17 -1.79 10.14
CA TRP A 296 21.18 -3.25 10.16
C TRP A 296 19.78 -3.86 10.00
N LEU A 297 18.76 -3.26 10.63
CA LEU A 297 17.39 -3.77 10.58
C LEU A 297 16.75 -3.61 9.20
N PHE A 298 16.91 -2.46 8.56
CA PHE A 298 16.29 -2.21 7.25
C PHE A 298 17.10 -2.76 6.08
N ASN A 299 18.40 -2.93 6.27
CA ASN A 299 19.32 -3.45 5.26
C ASN A 299 19.82 -4.87 5.59
N SER A 300 19.04 -5.64 6.36
CA SER A 300 19.34 -7.04 6.65
C SER A 300 19.31 -7.92 5.39
N GLY A 301 20.08 -9.01 5.35
CA GLY A 301 20.01 -9.98 4.25
C GLY A 301 21.03 -9.76 3.13
N GLY A 302 20.97 -10.61 2.10
CA GLY A 302 21.91 -10.61 0.99
C GLY A 302 21.56 -9.60 -0.12
N PRO A 303 22.48 -9.30 -1.05
CA PRO A 303 22.24 -8.33 -2.13
C PRO A 303 21.02 -8.61 -3.02
N GLU A 304 20.55 -9.85 -3.06
CA GLU A 304 19.38 -10.30 -3.80
C GLU A 304 18.04 -10.14 -3.04
N ASN A 305 18.08 -9.87 -1.74
CA ASN A 305 16.92 -9.75 -0.86
C ASN A 305 17.24 -8.87 0.35
N LEU A 306 17.64 -7.63 0.08
CA LEU A 306 17.93 -6.66 1.14
C LEU A 306 16.66 -6.32 1.92
N GLY A 307 16.80 -6.08 3.22
CA GLY A 307 15.70 -6.04 4.19
C GLY A 307 14.98 -7.38 4.37
N GLY A 308 15.39 -8.44 3.67
CA GLY A 308 14.83 -9.78 3.74
C GLY A 308 15.66 -10.73 4.59
N GLY A 309 15.59 -12.03 4.29
CA GLY A 309 16.31 -13.05 5.04
C GLY A 309 15.68 -13.40 6.40
N PRO A 310 16.35 -14.24 7.22
CA PRO A 310 15.85 -14.65 8.54
C PRO A 310 15.51 -13.47 9.46
N ASP A 311 16.33 -12.43 9.43
CA ASP A 311 16.22 -11.22 10.26
C ASP A 311 15.53 -10.05 9.54
N SER A 312 14.75 -10.35 8.48
CA SER A 312 14.03 -9.37 7.67
C SER A 312 13.34 -8.28 8.50
N GLN A 313 13.32 -7.08 7.92
CA GLN A 313 12.56 -5.94 8.42
C GLN A 313 11.09 -6.28 8.71
N TYR A 314 10.48 -7.20 7.96
CA TYR A 314 9.10 -7.65 8.17
C TYR A 314 8.92 -8.78 9.18
N ASN A 315 9.91 -9.06 10.03
CA ASN A 315 9.65 -9.91 11.18
C ASN A 315 8.59 -9.28 12.09
N TRP A 316 7.54 -10.03 12.41
CA TRP A 316 6.42 -9.61 13.27
C TRP A 316 6.79 -9.50 14.76
N VAL A 317 8.00 -9.95 15.11
CA VAL A 317 8.52 -9.99 16.47
C VAL A 317 9.94 -9.45 16.51
N GLY A 318 10.40 -9.06 17.70
CA GLY A 318 11.76 -8.60 17.93
C GLY A 318 12.00 -7.14 17.54
N ALA A 319 13.27 -6.79 17.42
CA ALA A 319 13.71 -5.41 17.24
C ALA A 319 13.21 -4.78 15.93
N ALA A 320 13.15 -5.53 14.83
CA ALA A 320 12.66 -5.04 13.54
C ALA A 320 11.23 -4.50 13.64
N HIS A 321 10.33 -5.28 14.26
CA HIS A 321 8.96 -4.84 14.47
C HIS A 321 8.89 -3.57 15.32
N ILE A 322 9.60 -3.54 16.45
CA ILE A 322 9.58 -2.39 17.38
C ILE A 322 10.07 -1.11 16.68
N VAL A 323 11.07 -1.21 15.82
CA VAL A 323 11.61 -0.07 15.06
C VAL A 323 10.65 0.36 13.95
N LEU A 324 10.00 -0.58 13.25
CA LEU A 324 8.96 -0.26 12.26
C LEU A 324 7.79 0.50 12.91
N GLU A 325 7.32 0.10 14.08
CA GLU A 325 6.23 0.77 14.81
C GLU A 325 6.50 2.25 15.17
N LYS A 326 7.77 2.67 15.11
CA LYS A 326 8.21 4.05 15.37
C LYS A 326 8.30 4.91 14.11
N LEU A 327 8.08 4.33 12.94
CA LEU A 327 8.05 5.06 11.68
C LEU A 327 6.75 5.84 11.54
N THR A 328 6.80 6.96 10.81
CA THR A 328 5.59 7.69 10.41
C THR A 328 4.76 6.96 9.36
N TRP A 329 5.23 5.82 8.86
CA TRP A 329 4.55 4.99 7.88
C TRP A 329 4.65 3.50 8.28
N TRP A 330 3.91 3.13 9.32
CA TRP A 330 3.72 1.74 9.76
C TRP A 330 2.62 1.69 10.82
N TRP A 331 1.84 0.61 10.89
CA TRP A 331 0.86 0.47 11.95
C TRP A 331 1.49 -0.17 13.21
N PRO A 332 1.35 0.45 14.39
CA PRO A 332 1.71 -0.21 15.63
C PRO A 332 0.62 -1.21 16.04
N ARG A 333 0.96 -2.12 16.95
CA ARG A 333 -0.02 -3.01 17.58
C ARG A 333 -1.19 -2.21 18.18
N GLU A 334 -2.38 -2.80 18.14
CA GLU A 334 -3.58 -2.16 18.70
C GLU A 334 -3.37 -1.75 20.16
N GLY A 335 -3.76 -0.52 20.49
CA GLY A 335 -3.64 0.04 21.84
C GLY A 335 -2.36 0.84 22.10
N TYR A 336 -1.37 0.78 21.20
CA TYR A 336 -0.16 1.58 21.28
C TYR A 336 -0.36 3.00 20.73
N ASP A 337 0.59 3.85 21.07
CA ASP A 337 0.61 5.24 20.68
C ASP A 337 1.08 5.40 19.22
N HIS A 338 0.29 6.07 18.38
CA HIS A 338 0.57 6.21 16.95
C HIS A 338 1.41 7.47 16.71
N TYR A 339 2.71 7.33 16.46
CA TYR A 339 3.59 8.50 16.31
C TYR A 339 3.12 9.46 15.20
N SER A 340 2.72 8.94 14.05
CA SER A 340 2.13 9.72 12.95
C SER A 340 0.95 10.59 13.40
N GLN A 341 0.11 10.08 14.30
CA GLN A 341 -1.02 10.82 14.88
C GLN A 341 -0.60 12.04 15.69
N HIS A 342 0.49 11.95 16.47
CA HIS A 342 1.02 13.10 17.22
C HIS A 342 1.58 14.15 16.31
N VAL A 343 2.36 13.73 15.31
CA VAL A 343 2.96 14.63 14.31
C VAL A 343 1.87 15.49 13.65
N TRP A 344 0.77 14.86 13.22
CA TRP A 344 -0.34 15.58 12.61
C TRP A 344 -1.18 16.40 13.60
N SER A 345 -1.39 15.88 14.82
CA SER A 345 -2.09 16.63 15.87
C SER A 345 -1.32 17.91 16.23
N ASP A 346 0.00 17.86 16.26
CA ASP A 346 0.86 19.02 16.52
C ASP A 346 0.81 20.02 15.38
N PHE A 347 0.79 19.56 14.13
CA PHE A 347 0.53 20.43 12.98
C PHE A 347 -0.82 21.15 13.11
N LEU A 348 -1.91 20.41 13.33
CA LEU A 348 -3.26 20.99 13.37
C LEU A 348 -3.50 21.89 14.59
N LYS A 349 -3.01 21.50 15.78
CA LYS A 349 -3.36 22.18 17.04
C LYS A 349 -2.31 23.19 17.50
N LYS A 350 -1.05 22.96 17.19
CA LYS A 350 0.08 23.81 17.65
C LYS A 350 0.67 24.65 16.51
N GLY A 351 0.30 24.39 15.26
CA GLY A 351 0.88 25.07 14.10
C GLY A 351 2.32 24.64 13.82
N THR A 352 2.74 23.47 14.31
CA THR A 352 4.09 22.94 14.08
C THR A 352 4.32 22.70 12.59
N CYS A 353 5.38 23.25 12.01
CA CYS A 353 5.73 22.97 10.63
C CYS A 353 6.17 21.51 10.47
N LEU A 354 5.59 20.81 9.49
CA LEU A 354 5.95 19.45 9.16
C LEU A 354 6.75 19.38 7.86
N PRO A 355 7.72 18.46 7.75
CA PRO A 355 8.36 18.19 6.48
C PRO A 355 7.35 17.60 5.46
N PRO A 356 7.61 17.75 4.15
CA PRO A 356 6.88 17.05 3.11
C PRO A 356 6.92 15.53 3.32
N GLY A 357 5.76 14.88 3.41
CA GLY A 357 5.68 13.44 3.58
C GLY A 357 4.27 12.91 3.67
N MET A 358 4.18 11.59 3.76
CA MET A 358 2.96 10.84 4.02
C MET A 358 3.06 10.17 5.38
N PHE A 359 1.93 10.11 6.09
CA PHE A 359 1.84 9.67 7.46
C PHE A 359 0.72 8.64 7.57
N HIS A 360 0.96 7.54 8.28
CA HIS A 360 0.00 6.47 8.56
C HIS A 360 0.44 5.68 9.80
N PRO A 361 -0.48 5.18 10.65
CA PRO A 361 -1.93 5.35 10.60
C PRO A 361 -2.46 6.49 11.51
N PHE A 362 -3.65 6.98 11.20
CA PHE A 362 -4.44 7.93 11.99
C PHE A 362 -5.72 7.29 12.53
N LYS A 363 -5.66 6.69 13.72
CA LYS A 363 -6.84 6.11 14.37
C LYS A 363 -7.53 7.15 15.28
N TRP A 364 -8.56 7.82 14.74
CA TRP A 364 -9.32 8.86 15.44
C TRP A 364 -10.36 8.33 16.45
N GLU A 365 -10.46 7.01 16.61
CA GLU A 365 -11.45 6.32 17.46
C GLU A 365 -11.38 6.76 18.95
N LYS A 366 -10.28 7.42 19.37
CA LYS A 366 -10.08 7.92 20.73
C LYS A 366 -10.26 9.44 20.90
N PHE A 367 -10.42 10.22 19.82
CA PHE A 367 -10.58 11.67 19.90
C PHE A 367 -12.02 12.06 19.58
N LYS A 368 -12.72 12.64 20.57
CA LYS A 368 -14.00 13.33 20.31
C LYS A 368 -13.73 14.47 19.33
N SER A 369 -14.65 14.67 18.37
CA SER A 369 -14.62 15.84 17.48
C SER A 369 -14.36 17.10 18.32
N PRO A 370 -13.52 18.04 17.85
CA PRO A 370 -13.59 19.40 18.34
C PRO A 370 -15.06 19.84 18.22
N LYS A 371 -15.62 20.36 19.31
CA LYS A 371 -16.95 20.97 19.30
C LYS A 371 -16.92 22.30 18.58
#